data_AF-A0A6L9ISZ9-F1
#
_entry.id   AF-A0A6L9ISZ9-F1
#
_cell.length_a   1.000
_cell.length_b   1.000
_cell.length_c   1.000
_cell.angle_alpha   90.00
_cell.angle_beta   90.00
_cell.angle_gamma   90.00
#
_symmetry.space_group_name_H-M   'P 1'
#
loop_
_entity.id
_entity.type
_entity.pdbx_description
1 polymer ?
#
loop_
_entity_poly.entity_id
_entity_poly.type
_entity_poly.pdbx_seq_one_letter_code
_entity_poly.pdbx_strand_id
1 'polypeptide(L)' 'VDLTNSGGVDKGVSRRHALVVRKEENSLMIVDKDSPNGTYLNGQRLVPNQGRLLRDGDELRLGRLVIRVHFERPTGR' A
#
# COMPACT_ATOMS: atom_id res chain seq x y z
N VAL A 1 9.45 4.01 -0.20
CA VAL A 1 8.96 4.68 -1.43
C VAL A 1 8.63 6.12 -1.06
N ASP A 2 9.16 7.09 -1.80
CA ASP A 2 8.82 8.50 -1.63
C ASP A 2 7.75 8.89 -2.65
N LEU A 3 6.69 9.56 -2.19
CA LEU A 3 5.53 9.96 -2.99
C LEU A 3 5.42 11.48 -3.16
N THR A 4 6.44 12.24 -2.75
CA THR A 4 6.47 13.70 -2.81
C THR A 4 6.27 14.20 -4.24
N ASN A 5 6.98 13.63 -5.21
CA ASN A 5 6.88 14.03 -6.62
C ASN A 5 5.53 13.66 -7.29
N SER A 6 4.65 12.93 -6.59
CA SER A 6 3.30 12.57 -7.06
C SER A 6 2.20 13.39 -6.38
N GLY A 7 2.57 14.43 -5.61
CA GLY A 7 1.67 15.24 -4.81
C GLY A 7 1.13 14.51 -3.59
N GLY A 8 1.92 13.58 -3.02
CA GLY A 8 1.49 12.76 -1.89
C GLY A 8 1.06 13.59 -0.67
N VAL A 9 1.82 14.63 -0.33
CA VAL A 9 1.50 15.53 0.80
C VAL A 9 0.15 16.21 0.58
N ASP A 10 -0.07 16.83 -0.58
CA ASP A 10 -1.32 17.53 -0.91
C ASP A 10 -2.53 16.59 -0.98
N LYS A 11 -2.29 15.32 -1.33
CA LYS A 11 -3.29 14.26 -1.36
C LYS A 11 -3.50 13.58 -0.02
N GLY A 12 -2.85 14.03 1.04
CA GLY A 12 -3.05 13.55 2.41
C GLY A 12 -2.30 12.25 2.75
N VAL A 13 -1.23 11.94 2.02
CA VAL A 13 -0.35 10.81 2.35
C VAL A 13 0.55 11.19 3.52
N SER A 14 0.59 10.31 4.52
CA SER A 14 1.33 10.53 5.76
C SER A 14 2.77 10.04 5.61
N ARG A 15 3.70 10.61 6.40
CA ARG A 15 5.09 10.12 6.44
C ARG A 15 5.21 8.63 6.78
N ARG A 16 4.31 8.13 7.63
CA ARG A 16 4.18 6.71 8.02
C ARG A 16 2.79 6.19 7.68
N HIS A 17 2.37 6.30 6.43
CA HIS A 17 0.99 6.02 6.04
C HIS A 17 0.66 4.52 6.02
N ALA A 18 1.49 3.73 5.35
CA ALA A 18 1.31 2.29 5.24
C ALA A 18 2.66 1.58 5.18
N LEU A 19 2.64 0.29 5.50
CA LEU A 19 3.80 -0.59 5.47
C LEU A 19 3.52 -1.75 4.51
N VAL A 20 4.44 -1.99 3.58
CA VAL A 20 4.45 -3.22 2.79
C VAL A 20 5.42 -4.19 3.46
N VAL A 21 4.92 -5.39 3.79
CA VAL A 21 5.67 -6.44 4.47
C VAL A 21 5.74 -7.65 3.56
N ARG A 22 6.94 -8.18 3.34
CA ARG A 22 7.11 -9.50 2.73
C ARG A 22 6.87 -10.57 3.79
N LYS A 23 5.99 -11.52 3.48
CA LYS A 23 5.72 -12.71 4.30
C LYS A 23 6.38 -13.93 3.66
N GLU A 24 6.22 -15.09 4.29
CA GLU A 24 6.64 -16.37 3.75
C GLU A 24 5.96 -16.63 2.39
N GLU A 25 6.55 -17.56 1.62
CA GLU A 25 6.04 -17.96 0.29
C GLU A 25 5.95 -16.83 -0.76
N ASN A 26 6.86 -15.84 -0.70
CA ASN A 26 6.91 -14.71 -1.64
C ASN A 26 5.61 -13.88 -1.71
N SER A 27 4.82 -13.88 -0.64
CA SER A 27 3.62 -13.05 -0.55
C SER A 27 3.96 -11.65 0.01
N LEU A 28 3.28 -10.63 -0.51
CA LEU A 28 3.35 -9.27 0.03
C LEU A 28 2.05 -8.95 0.76
N MET A 29 2.17 -8.24 1.87
CA MET A 29 1.04 -7.69 2.60
C MET A 29 1.16 -6.19 2.72
N ILE A 30 0.03 -5.50 2.66
CA ILE A 30 -0.11 -4.08 2.98
C ILE A 30 -0.76 -3.93 4.36
N VAL A 31 -0.22 -3.03 5.18
CA VAL A 31 -0.75 -2.67 6.50
C VAL A 31 -0.90 -1.16 6.56
N ASP A 32 -2.11 -0.65 6.79
CA ASP A 32 -2.32 0.75 7.14
C ASP A 32 -1.73 1.03 8.52
N LYS A 33 -0.90 2.07 8.65
CA LYS A 33 -0.23 2.41 9.91
C LYS A 33 -0.96 3.50 10.67
N ASP A 34 -2.27 3.31 10.84
CA ASP A 34 -3.18 4.25 11.49
C ASP A 34 -3.13 5.63 10.81
N SER A 35 -3.27 5.60 9.49
CA SER A 35 -3.17 6.82 8.70
C SER A 35 -4.44 7.67 8.85
N PRO A 36 -4.32 9.01 9.02
CA PRO A 36 -5.48 9.89 9.19
C PRO A 36 -6.49 9.81 8.03
N ASN A 37 -6.00 9.64 6.80
CA ASN A 37 -6.86 9.59 5.60
C ASN A 37 -7.19 8.15 5.15
N GLY A 38 -6.61 7.13 5.82
CA GLY A 38 -6.80 5.73 5.53
C GLY A 38 -6.12 5.24 4.25
N THR A 39 -5.87 3.93 4.24
CA THR A 39 -5.47 3.16 3.06
C THR A 39 -6.66 2.35 2.53
N TYR A 40 -6.78 2.25 1.21
CA TYR A 40 -7.76 1.41 0.53
C TYR A 40 -7.05 0.50 -0.46
N LEU A 41 -7.52 -0.74 -0.54
CA LEU A 41 -7.05 -1.75 -1.49
C LEU A 41 -8.24 -2.16 -2.36
N ASN A 42 -8.14 -1.92 -3.67
CA ASN A 42 -9.21 -2.20 -4.65
C ASN A 42 -10.58 -1.63 -4.19
N GLY A 43 -10.58 -0.37 -3.75
CA GLY A 43 -11.77 0.33 -3.26
C GLY A 43 -12.19 0.00 -1.81
N GLN A 44 -11.67 -1.07 -1.20
CA GLN A 44 -12.00 -1.45 0.17
C GLN A 44 -11.06 -0.80 1.19
N ARG A 45 -11.61 -0.11 2.19
CA ARG A 45 -10.81 0.51 3.26
C ARG A 45 -10.17 -0.57 4.12
N LEU A 46 -8.88 -0.44 4.38
CA LEU A 46 -8.15 -1.33 5.28
C LEU A 46 -8.51 -1.01 6.73
N VAL A 47 -8.52 -2.05 7.58
CA VAL A 47 -8.55 -1.85 9.03
C VAL A 47 -7.12 -1.50 9.48
N PRO A 48 -6.93 -0.41 10.26
CA PRO A 48 -5.61 -0.02 10.75
C PRO A 48 -4.88 -1.16 11.45
N ASN A 49 -3.57 -1.26 11.22
CA ASN A 49 -2.67 -2.26 11.77
C ASN A 49 -3.02 -3.73 11.45
N GLN A 50 -3.98 -3.99 10.56
CA GLN A 50 -4.27 -5.33 10.05
C GLN A 50 -3.70 -5.49 8.64
N GLY A 51 -2.97 -6.60 8.43
CA GLY A 51 -2.38 -6.91 7.13
C GLY A 51 -3.41 -7.45 6.15
N ARG A 52 -3.34 -7.00 4.89
CA ARG A 52 -4.09 -7.57 3.77
C ARG A 52 -3.14 -7.99 2.67
N LEU A 53 -3.45 -9.10 2.02
CA LEU A 53 -2.66 -9.62 0.90
C LEU A 53 -2.64 -8.58 -0.22
N LEU A 54 -1.45 -8.26 -0.71
CA LEU A 54 -1.20 -7.38 -1.83
C LEU A 54 -0.79 -8.23 -3.03
N ARG A 55 -1.46 -8.06 -4.16
CA ARG A 55 -1.22 -8.77 -5.42
C ARG A 55 -0.66 -7.82 -6.46
N ASP A 56 0.05 -8.39 -7.43
CA ASP A 56 0.52 -7.61 -8.58
C ASP A 56 -0.69 -7.07 -9.35
N GLY A 57 -0.63 -5.79 -9.72
CA GLY A 57 -1.71 -5.08 -10.40
C GLY A 57 -2.78 -4.47 -9.49
N ASP A 58 -2.70 -4.68 -8.16
CA ASP A 58 -3.68 -4.11 -7.23
C ASP A 58 -3.67 -2.57 -7.24
N GLU A 59 -4.85 -1.99 -7.10
CA GLU A 59 -5.02 -0.56 -6.88
C GLU A 59 -4.94 -0.25 -5.38
N LEU A 60 -4.06 0.69 -5.04
CA LEU A 60 -3.85 1.16 -3.69
C LEU A 60 -4.16 2.65 -3.64
N ARG A 61 -5.07 3.04 -2.74
CA ARG A 61 -5.36 4.45 -2.48
C ARG A 61 -4.88 4.84 -1.08
N LEU A 62 -3.98 5.83 -1.03
CA LEU A 62 -3.44 6.43 0.19
C LEU A 62 -4.02 7.83 0.35
N GLY A 63 -4.99 7.99 1.25
CA GLY A 63 -5.82 9.19 1.28
C GLY A 63 -6.51 9.46 -0.06
N ARG A 64 -6.09 10.51 -0.79
CA ARG A 64 -6.61 10.86 -2.13
C ARG A 64 -5.66 10.43 -3.27
N LEU A 65 -4.48 9.91 -2.96
CA LEU A 65 -3.54 9.44 -3.97
C LEU A 65 -3.88 8.00 -4.36
N VAL A 66 -4.21 7.78 -5.62
CA VAL A 66 -4.41 6.43 -6.19
C VAL A 66 -3.16 6.04 -6.95
N ILE A 67 -2.63 4.84 -6.68
CA ILE A 67 -1.51 4.23 -7.38
C ILE A 67 -1.85 2.78 -7.71
N ARG A 68 -1.27 2.26 -8.79
CA ARG A 68 -1.28 0.82 -9.07
C ARG A 68 0.06 0.22 -8.67
N VAL A 69 0.02 -0.90 -7.96
CA VAL A 69 1.21 -1.57 -7.47
C VAL A 69 1.58 -2.69 -8.42
N HIS A 70 2.83 -2.68 -8.88
CA HIS A 70 3.41 -3.77 -9.67
C HIS A 70 4.65 -4.33 -8.99
N PHE A 71 4.78 -5.64 -8.96
CA PHE A 71 5.96 -6.32 -8.46
C PHE A 71 6.12 -7.69 -9.09
N GLU A 72 7.37 -8.02 -9.40
CA GLU A 72 7.74 -9.35 -9.84
C GLU A 72 7.82 -10.28 -8.64
N ARG A 73 7.18 -11.44 -8.74
CA ARG A 73 7.58 -12.57 -7.90
C ARG A 73 8.89 -13.06 -8.50
N PRO A 74 9.97 -13.20 -7.72
CA PRO A 74 11.13 -13.92 -8.19
C PRO A 74 10.63 -15.31 -8.60
N THR A 75 10.60 -15.58 -9.90
CA THR A 75 10.46 -16.95 -10.40
C THR A 75 11.63 -17.70 -9.78
N GLY A 76 11.33 -18.71 -8.98
CA GLY A 76 12.33 -19.47 -8.25
C GLY A 76 13.46 -19.93 -9.17
N ARG A 77 14.66 -20.02 -8.57
CA ARG A 77 15.81 -20.70 -9.16
C ARG A 77 15.47 -22.16 -9.48
#